data_AF-F1A5F9-F1
#
_entry.id   AF-F1A5F9-F1
#
_cell.length_a   1.000
_cell.length_b   1.000
_cell.length_c   1.000
_cell.angle_alpha   90.00
_cell.angle_beta   90.00
_cell.angle_gamma   90.00
#
_symmetry.space_group_name_H-M   'P 1'
#
loop_
_entity.id
_entity.type
_entity.pdbx_description
1 polymer ?
#
loop_
_entity_poly.entity_id
_entity_poly.type
_entity_poly.pdbx_seq_one_letter_code
_entity_poly.pdbx_strand_id
1 'polypeptide(L)'
;VYGFVYWIATFLGYILYLLWAFIPESVLSNLGVHYYPSKYWAVAIPVYLIVCIMFGLVVYFCINLIITEPLESFNTFKDQYSQEADHSFGYLPESIPPLEDIPIGVVNEILY
;
A
#
# COMPACT_ATOMS: atom_id res chain seq x y z
N VAL A 1 -3.59 9.82 21.75
CA VAL A 1 -3.17 11.22 22.03
C VAL A 1 -2.30 11.79 20.91
N TYR A 2 -1.19 11.15 20.51
CA TYR A 2 -0.30 11.66 19.46
C TYR A 2 -0.97 11.96 18.11
N GLY A 3 -1.79 11.04 17.58
CA GLY A 3 -2.48 11.25 16.30
C GLY A 3 -3.40 12.48 16.27
N PHE A 4 -4.06 12.80 17.39
CA PHE A 4 -4.93 13.97 17.50
C PHE A 4 -4.13 15.28 17.44
N VAL A 5 -2.98 15.33 18.13
CA VAL A 5 -2.09 16.49 18.08
C VAL A 5 -1.54 16.71 16.68
N TYR A 6 -1.11 15.64 15.99
CA TYR A 6 -0.66 15.72 14.59
C TYR A 6 -1.76 16.17 13.64
N TRP A 7 -3.00 15.73 13.85
CA TRP A 7 -4.13 16.14 13.03
C TRP A 7 -4.39 17.65 13.14
N ILE A 8 -4.43 18.20 14.36
CA ILE A 8 -4.56 19.65 14.58
C ILE A 8 -3.37 20.40 13.97
N ALA A 9 -2.14 19.93 14.22
CA ALA A 9 -0.94 20.58 13.70
C ALA A 9 -0.91 20.60 12.16
N THR A 10 -1.32 19.51 11.51
CA THR A 10 -1.41 19.43 10.05
C THR A 10 -2.45 20.39 9.50
N PHE A 11 -3.62 20.46 10.14
CA PHE A 11 -4.69 21.36 9.70
C PHE A 11 -4.30 22.84 9.86
N LEU A 12 -3.69 23.20 11.00
CA LEU A 12 -3.19 24.55 11.24
C LEU A 12 -2.06 24.92 10.28
N GLY A 13 -1.10 24.02 10.07
CA GLY A 13 -0.02 24.20 9.09
C GLY A 13 -0.54 24.35 7.67
N TYR A 14 -1.56 23.58 7.28
CA TYR A 14 -2.21 23.68 5.97
C TYR A 14 -2.90 25.04 5.77
N ILE A 15 -3.64 25.53 6.77
CA ILE A 15 -4.26 26.87 6.69
C ILE A 15 -3.19 27.95 6.54
N LEU A 16 -2.13 27.91 7.36
CA LEU A 16 -1.02 28.86 7.26
C LEU A 16 -0.33 28.80 5.90
N TYR A 17 -0.15 27.61 5.35
CA TYR A 17 0.39 27.41 4.01
C TYR A 17 -0.49 28.04 2.94
N LEU A 18 -1.81 27.84 2.98
CA LEU A 18 -2.73 28.45 2.00
C LEU A 18 -2.76 29.98 2.10
N LEU A 19 -2.83 30.51 3.33
CA LEU A 19 -2.76 31.95 3.56
C LEU A 19 -1.45 32.51 3.00
N TRP A 20 -0.31 31.89 3.35
CA TRP A 20 0.98 32.28 2.80
C TRP A 20 1.02 32.14 1.28
N ALA A 21 0.44 31.11 0.66
CA ALA A 21 0.48 30.90 -0.79
C ALA A 21 -0.34 31.94 -1.56
N PHE A 22 -1.58 32.19 -1.14
CA PHE A 22 -2.54 33.01 -1.90
C PHE A 22 -2.52 34.51 -1.55
N ILE A 23 -2.05 34.90 -0.37
CA ILE A 23 -1.98 36.33 -0.02
C ILE A 23 -0.88 37.02 -0.86
N PRO A 24 -1.18 38.15 -1.53
CA PRO A 24 -0.17 38.90 -2.29
C PRO A 24 1.00 39.38 -1.43
N GLU A 25 2.19 39.45 -2.02
CA GLU A 25 3.40 39.88 -1.31
C GLU A 25 3.30 41.30 -0.73
N SER A 26 2.58 42.19 -1.40
CA SER A 26 2.34 43.57 -0.91
C SER A 26 1.58 43.58 0.41
N VAL A 27 0.59 42.71 0.57
CA VAL A 27 -0.20 42.60 1.81
C VAL A 27 0.66 42.01 2.92
N LEU A 28 1.46 40.98 2.62
CA LEU A 28 2.41 40.39 3.58
C LEU A 28 3.45 41.41 4.05
N SER A 29 3.99 42.20 3.12
CA SER A 29 4.93 43.28 3.41
C SER A 29 4.30 44.37 4.30
N ASN A 30 3.04 44.74 4.07
CA ASN A 30 2.33 45.70 4.92
C ASN A 30 2.04 45.16 6.33
N LEU A 31 1.91 43.84 6.47
CA LEU A 31 1.78 43.14 7.76
C LEU A 31 3.13 42.98 8.48
N GLY A 32 4.25 43.45 7.89
CA GLY A 32 5.60 43.33 8.44
C GLY A 32 6.25 41.95 8.22
N VAL A 33 5.64 41.09 7.41
CA VAL A 33 6.16 39.76 7.08
C VAL A 33 7.02 39.88 5.82
N HIS A 34 8.33 40.05 6.01
CA HIS A 34 9.29 40.20 4.89
C HIS A 34 10.14 38.95 4.63
N TYR A 35 10.22 38.03 5.60
CA TYR A 35 11.08 36.86 5.52
C TYR A 35 10.24 35.58 5.40
N TYR A 36 9.99 35.17 4.16
CA TYR A 36 9.32 33.92 3.81
C TYR A 36 9.97 33.30 2.57
N PRO A 37 9.84 31.98 2.36
CA PRO A 37 10.42 31.32 1.18
C PRO A 37 9.80 31.87 -0.11
N SER A 38 10.46 31.68 -1.25
CA SER A 38 9.90 32.07 -2.55
C SER A 38 8.53 31.40 -2.79
N LYS A 39 7.57 32.16 -3.33
CA LYS A 39 6.24 31.66 -3.72
C LYS A 39 6.26 30.49 -4.70
N TYR A 40 7.37 30.28 -5.41
CA TYR A 40 7.60 29.08 -6.22
C TYR A 40 7.36 27.79 -5.43
N TRP A 41 7.72 27.77 -4.15
CA TRP A 41 7.53 26.61 -3.28
C TRP A 41 6.06 26.25 -3.06
N ALA A 42 5.12 27.18 -3.24
CA ALA A 42 3.69 26.89 -3.17
C ALA A 42 3.21 25.94 -4.28
N VAL A 43 3.95 25.84 -5.39
CA VAL A 43 3.69 24.89 -6.47
C VAL A 43 4.63 23.69 -6.36
N ALA A 44 5.90 23.95 -6.02
CA ALA A 44 6.90 22.89 -5.93
C ALA A 44 6.53 21.84 -4.88
N ILE A 45 6.06 22.24 -3.69
CA ILE A 45 5.73 21.30 -2.60
C ILE A 45 4.65 20.28 -3.05
N PRO A 46 3.48 20.69 -3.59
CA PRO A 46 2.49 19.75 -4.12
C PRO A 46 3.05 18.83 -5.21
N VAL A 47 3.87 19.37 -6.13
CA VAL A 47 4.45 18.58 -7.22
C VAL A 47 5.41 17.51 -6.67
N TYR A 48 6.31 17.87 -5.76
CA TYR A 48 7.21 16.91 -5.12
C TYR A 48 6.45 15.87 -4.31
N LEU A 49 5.34 16.23 -3.65
CA LEU A 49 4.49 15.28 -2.93
C LEU A 49 3.91 14.22 -3.88
N ILE A 50 3.35 14.63 -5.02
CA ILE A 50 2.80 13.71 -6.03
C ILE A 50 3.90 12.79 -6.57
N VAL A 51 5.06 13.35 -6.93
CA VAL A 51 6.21 12.57 -7.42
C VAL A 51 6.68 11.57 -6.37
N CYS A 52 6.75 11.96 -5.10
CA CYS A 52 7.14 11.10 -4.00
C CYS A 52 6.16 9.93 -3.81
N ILE A 53 4.84 10.19 -3.89
CA ILE A 53 3.82 9.14 -3.82
C ILE A 53 3.96 8.16 -5.00
N MET A 54 4.07 8.68 -6.22
CA MET A 54 4.25 7.84 -7.42
C MET A 54 5.52 6.98 -7.32
N PHE A 55 6.63 7.58 -6.90
CA PHE A 55 7.88 6.87 -6.67
C PHE A 55 7.72 5.78 -5.59
N GLY A 56 7.03 6.08 -4.49
CA GLY A 56 6.73 5.12 -3.44
C GLY A 56 5.92 3.91 -3.94
N LEU A 57 4.93 4.14 -4.81
CA LEU A 57 4.15 3.06 -5.43
C LEU A 57 5.00 2.18 -6.35
N VAL A 58 5.87 2.78 -7.16
CA VAL A 58 6.80 2.05 -8.04
C VAL A 58 7.76 1.20 -7.21
N VAL A 59 8.37 1.79 -6.18
CA VAL A 59 9.27 1.08 -5.26
C VAL A 59 8.53 -0.06 -4.56
N TYR A 60 7.31 0.18 -4.07
CA TYR A 60 6.49 -0.84 -3.46
C TYR A 60 6.23 -2.00 -4.43
N PHE A 61 5.87 -1.71 -5.69
CA PHE A 61 5.69 -2.74 -6.71
C PHE A 61 6.99 -3.52 -6.97
N CYS A 62 8.12 -2.85 -7.12
CA CYS A 62 9.43 -3.51 -7.28
C CYS A 62 9.77 -4.42 -6.10
N ILE A 63 9.53 -3.98 -4.86
CA ILE A 63 9.76 -4.78 -3.67
C ILE A 63 8.86 -6.03 -3.68
N ASN A 64 7.58 -5.87 -4.02
CA ASN A 64 6.67 -7.02 -4.13
C ASN A 64 7.16 -8.00 -5.20
N LEU A 65 7.61 -7.53 -6.36
CA LEU A 65 8.19 -8.40 -7.39
C LEU A 65 9.45 -9.15 -6.92
N ILE A 66 10.28 -8.53 -6.08
CA ILE A 66 11.49 -9.18 -5.52
C ILE A 66 11.12 -10.25 -4.50
N ILE A 67 10.07 -10.01 -3.70
CA ILE A 67 9.64 -10.93 -2.63
C ILE A 67 8.74 -12.04 -3.18
N THR A 68 8.06 -11.82 -4.30
CA THR A 68 7.14 -12.80 -4.90
C THR A 68 7.90 -14.00 -5.43
N GLU A 69 7.42 -15.19 -5.07
CA GLU A 69 7.93 -16.48 -5.58
C GLU A 69 7.77 -16.57 -7.11
N PRO A 70 8.61 -17.35 -7.81
CA PRO A 70 8.44 -17.59 -9.25
C PRO A 70 7.02 -18.08 -9.58
N LEU A 71 6.51 -17.71 -10.76
CA LEU A 71 5.15 -18.08 -11.20
C LEU A 71 4.92 -19.61 -11.22
N GLU A 72 6.00 -20.38 -11.38
CA GLU A 72 5.98 -21.84 -11.40
C GLU A 72 6.08 -22.48 -10.00
N SER A 73 6.29 -21.68 -8.95
CA SER A 73 6.44 -22.17 -7.57
C SER A 73 5.11 -22.70 -7.04
N PHE A 74 5.10 -23.92 -6.51
CA PHE A 74 3.93 -24.49 -5.83
C PHE A 74 3.49 -23.67 -4.61
N ASN A 75 4.41 -22.93 -4.01
CA ASN A 75 4.15 -22.02 -2.89
C ASN A 75 3.26 -20.83 -3.28
N THR A 76 3.09 -20.56 -4.57
CA THR A 76 2.13 -19.57 -5.08
C THR A 76 0.68 -20.06 -4.96
N PHE A 77 0.47 -21.38 -4.90
CA PHE A 77 -0.85 -22.02 -4.84
C PHE A 77 -1.15 -22.70 -3.49
N LYS A 78 -0.10 -23.11 -2.78
CA LYS A 78 -0.20 -23.82 -1.49
C LYS A 78 0.37 -22.93 -0.39
N ASP A 79 -0.40 -22.75 0.67
CA ASP A 79 0.10 -22.16 1.90
C ASP A 79 0.58 -23.26 2.88
N GLN A 80 1.02 -22.83 4.06
CA GLN A 80 1.53 -23.73 5.11
C GLN A 80 0.46 -24.63 5.73
N TYR A 81 -0.82 -24.34 5.46
CA TYR A 81 -1.97 -25.05 6.01
C TYR A 81 -2.70 -25.88 4.94
N SER A 82 -2.23 -25.86 3.70
CA SER A 82 -2.81 -26.66 2.62
C SER A 82 -2.66 -28.14 2.94
N GLN A 83 -3.79 -28.86 2.94
CA GLN A 83 -3.86 -30.26 3.32
C GLN A 83 -3.98 -31.11 2.07
N GLU A 84 -2.88 -31.74 1.68
CA GLU A 84 -2.89 -32.70 0.57
C GLU A 84 -3.42 -34.06 1.04
N ALA A 85 -4.08 -34.77 0.12
CA ALA A 85 -4.54 -36.12 0.38
C ALA A 85 -3.37 -37.05 0.71
N ASP A 86 -3.31 -37.52 1.95
CA ASP A 86 -2.29 -38.49 2.36
C ASP A 86 -2.76 -39.91 2.05
N HIS A 87 -2.48 -40.35 0.82
CA HIS A 87 -2.78 -41.71 0.36
C HIS A 87 -1.95 -42.81 1.06
N SER A 88 -1.06 -42.45 1.99
CA SER A 88 -0.26 -43.39 2.78
C SER A 88 -1.09 -44.12 3.85
N PHE A 89 -2.19 -43.50 4.30
CA PHE A 89 -3.11 -44.11 5.26
C PHE A 89 -4.30 -44.74 4.53
N GLY A 90 -4.42 -46.07 4.64
CA GLY A 90 -5.58 -46.78 4.12
C GLY A 90 -6.86 -46.34 4.84
N TYR A 91 -7.78 -45.72 4.11
CA TYR A 91 -9.08 -45.36 4.63
C TYR A 91 -9.88 -46.61 4.99
N LEU A 92 -10.68 -46.55 6.07
CA LEU A 92 -11.60 -47.63 6.40
C LEU A 92 -12.71 -47.68 5.33
N PRO A 93 -13.21 -48.87 4.95
CA PRO A 93 -14.14 -49.02 3.82
C PRO A 93 -15.46 -48.23 3.93
N GLU A 94 -15.82 -47.75 5.12
CA GLU A 94 -17.05 -47.01 5.40
C GLU A 94 -16.81 -45.70 6.18
N SER A 95 -15.56 -45.23 6.29
CA SER A 95 -15.28 -43.96 6.95
C SER A 95 -15.52 -42.77 6.02
N ILE A 96 -16.00 -41.67 6.60
CA ILE A 96 -16.03 -40.37 5.91
C ILE A 96 -14.57 -39.94 5.68
N PRO A 97 -14.18 -39.58 4.45
CA PRO A 97 -12.83 -39.12 4.19
C PRO A 97 -12.54 -37.81 4.96
N PRO A 98 -11.28 -37.57 5.37
CA PRO A 98 -10.89 -36.32 5.99
C PRO A 98 -11.08 -35.15 5.00
N LEU A 99 -11.20 -33.94 5.55
CA LEU A 99 -11.28 -32.73 4.74
C LEU A 99 -9.90 -32.39 4.20
N GLU A 100 -9.73 -32.56 2.89
CA GLU A 100 -8.48 -32.36 2.16
C GLU A 100 -8.70 -31.39 0.99
N ASP A 101 -7.66 -30.69 0.59
CA ASP A 101 -7.66 -29.80 -0.56
C ASP A 101 -7.56 -30.60 -1.86
N ILE A 102 -8.41 -30.30 -2.84
CA ILE A 102 -8.37 -30.95 -4.15
C ILE A 102 -7.31 -30.26 -5.02
N PRO A 103 -6.37 -31.00 -5.64
CA PRO A 103 -5.38 -30.40 -6.52
C PRO A 103 -6.01 -29.62 -7.68
N ILE A 104 -5.48 -28.44 -7.96
CA ILE A 104 -6.02 -27.54 -8.99
C ILE A 104 -6.07 -28.20 -10.39
N GLY A 105 -5.17 -29.14 -10.70
CA GLY A 105 -5.22 -29.90 -11.95
C GLY A 105 -6.50 -30.72 -12.12
N VAL A 106 -6.96 -31.37 -11.03
CA VAL A 106 -8.20 -32.14 -11.01
C VAL A 106 -9.41 -31.22 -11.16
N VAL A 107 -9.42 -30.11 -10.41
CA VAL A 107 -10.49 -29.11 -10.52
C VAL A 107 -10.58 -28.56 -11.94
N ASN A 108 -9.43 -28.28 -12.57
CA ASN A 108 -9.39 -27.74 -13.92
C ASN A 108 -9.92 -28.74 -14.95
N GLU A 109 -9.56 -30.02 -14.87
CA GLU A 109 -10.06 -31.06 -15.77
C GLU A 109 -11.58 -31.29 -15.67
N ILE A 110 -12.15 -31.10 -14.47
CA ILE A 110 -13.59 -31.29 -14.25
C ILE A 110 -14.41 -30.07 -14.70
N LEU A 111 -13.89 -28.85 -14.47
CA LEU A 111 -14.65 -27.61 -14.63
C LEU A 111 -14.40 -26.88 -15.95
N TYR A 112 -13.27 -27.10 -16.62
CA TYR A 112 -12.87 -26.38 -17.84
C TYR A 112 -12.47 -27.34 -18.96
#